data_AF-A0A177MSJ9-F1
#
_entry.id   AF-A0A177MSJ9-F1
#
_cell.length_a   1.000
_cell.length_b   1.000
_cell.length_c   1.000
_cell.angle_alpha   90.00
_cell.angle_beta   90.00
_cell.angle_gamma   90.00
#
_symmetry.space_group_name_H-M   'P 1'
#
loop_
_entity.id
_entity.type
_entity.pdbx_description
1 polymer ?
#
loop_
_entity_poly.entity_id
_entity_poly.type
_entity_poly.pdbx_seq_one_letter_code
_entity_poly.pdbx_strand_id
1 'polypeptide(L)'
;MNSKPWVILIASLPTQNASGRMRIWRGLKALGCAVLRDGVYLLPNRPDFLLSLQYYSDEVAAGGGTAHILQIDGTDEIQQKTFESLFDRSADYANLLSNIGQFDHDHQDTGKLQKQLNRLRKDFEALVSLDFFPGAARDQAASALEQLEYMLHDTLCPDEPRAAQRSIKLLNRDDYQGRTWASRHRPKIDRLASAWLIRHFIDNEARFIWLANIAECPADALGFDFDGAAFTHIDAKVTYEVLQASFGLAQNAGLNRIGAIVHYLDVGGIAVPEAAGLEALIAGMRQTWSDDDDLLSEAEKIFDAFYQAFSGTDA
;
A
#
# COMPACT_ATOMS: atom_id res chain seq x y z
N MET A 1 -20.23 25.71 -16.96
CA MET A 1 -20.83 24.50 -17.56
C MET A 1 -21.14 23.56 -16.41
N ASN A 2 -22.41 23.27 -16.15
CA ASN A 2 -22.80 22.34 -15.08
C ASN A 2 -22.15 20.99 -15.34
N SER A 3 -21.20 20.60 -14.49
CA SER A 3 -20.62 19.27 -14.52
C SER A 3 -21.70 18.28 -14.06
N LYS A 4 -22.16 17.44 -14.98
CA LYS A 4 -23.13 16.39 -14.65
C LYS A 4 -22.52 15.40 -13.67
N PRO A 5 -23.09 15.15 -12.48
CA PRO A 5 -22.47 14.34 -11.44
C PRO A 5 -22.55 12.83 -11.70
N TRP A 6 -23.38 12.38 -12.65
CA TRP A 6 -23.61 10.95 -12.89
C TRP A 6 -23.43 10.53 -14.34
N VAL A 7 -23.02 9.28 -14.52
CA VAL A 7 -23.05 8.57 -15.78
C VAL A 7 -23.91 7.32 -15.65
N ILE A 8 -24.74 7.06 -16.65
CA ILE A 8 -25.63 5.91 -16.70
C ILE A 8 -25.36 5.10 -17.96
N LEU A 9 -25.30 3.78 -17.82
CA LEU A 9 -25.30 2.82 -18.92
C LEU A 9 -26.67 2.17 -18.99
N ILE A 10 -27.34 2.33 -20.13
CA ILE A 10 -28.59 1.64 -20.47
C ILE A 10 -28.24 0.57 -21.48
N ALA A 11 -28.29 -0.70 -21.09
CA ALA A 11 -27.93 -1.85 -21.90
C ALA A 11 -29.09 -2.84 -22.02
N SER A 12 -29.37 -3.29 -23.23
CA SER A 12 -30.23 -4.43 -23.54
C SER A 12 -29.36 -5.61 -23.96
N LEU A 13 -29.32 -6.63 -23.11
CA LEU A 13 -28.51 -7.82 -23.32
C LEU A 13 -29.38 -8.92 -23.98
N PRO A 14 -29.01 -9.43 -25.17
CA PRO A 14 -29.81 -10.42 -25.87
C PRO A 14 -29.86 -11.74 -25.08
N THR A 15 -31.05 -12.33 -25.01
CA THR A 15 -31.33 -13.53 -24.19
C THR A 15 -30.62 -14.79 -24.66
N GLN A 16 -30.11 -14.80 -25.91
CA GLN A 16 -29.50 -15.97 -26.54
C GLN A 16 -28.05 -16.23 -26.09
N ASN A 17 -27.36 -15.24 -25.48
CA ASN A 17 -25.97 -15.38 -25.03
C ASN A 17 -25.82 -15.17 -23.51
N ALA A 18 -26.23 -16.18 -22.74
CA ALA A 18 -26.19 -16.15 -21.28
C ALA A 18 -24.77 -15.91 -20.71
N SER A 19 -23.75 -16.46 -21.35
CA SER A 19 -22.34 -16.33 -20.92
C SER A 19 -21.81 -14.91 -21.11
N GLY A 20 -22.10 -14.27 -22.25
CA GLY A 20 -21.75 -12.87 -22.51
C GLY A 20 -22.44 -11.92 -21.52
N ARG A 21 -23.73 -12.12 -21.27
CA ARG A 21 -24.51 -11.34 -20.29
C ARG A 21 -23.90 -11.41 -18.89
N MET A 22 -23.56 -12.62 -18.43
CA MET A 22 -22.96 -12.81 -17.10
C MET A 22 -21.58 -12.16 -16.98
N ARG A 23 -20.79 -12.13 -18.06
CA ARG A 23 -19.48 -11.47 -18.06
C ARG A 23 -19.63 -9.95 -17.89
N ILE A 24 -20.51 -9.34 -18.70
CA ILE A 24 -20.78 -7.89 -18.65
C ILE A 24 -21.35 -7.51 -17.28
N TRP A 25 -22.33 -8.27 -16.78
CA TRP A 25 -22.90 -8.01 -15.45
C TRP A 25 -21.87 -8.09 -14.32
N ARG A 26 -20.99 -9.09 -14.33
CA ARG A 26 -19.91 -9.20 -13.33
C ARG A 26 -18.93 -8.04 -13.43
N GLY A 27 -18.58 -7.64 -14.66
CA GLY A 27 -17.69 -6.52 -14.93
C GLY A 27 -18.24 -5.20 -14.41
N LEU A 28 -19.51 -4.90 -14.71
CA LEU A 28 -20.21 -3.71 -14.20
C LEU A 28 -20.31 -3.73 -12.67
N LYS A 29 -20.64 -4.89 -12.08
CA LYS A 29 -20.67 -5.05 -10.62
C LYS A 29 -19.29 -4.81 -9.99
N ALA A 30 -18.21 -5.24 -10.65
CA ALA A 30 -16.84 -5.01 -10.17
C ALA A 30 -16.43 -3.54 -10.21
N LEU A 31 -17.06 -2.71 -11.06
CA LEU A 31 -16.90 -1.25 -11.03
C LEU A 31 -17.65 -0.58 -9.87
N GLY A 32 -18.41 -1.33 -9.05
CA GLY A 32 -19.22 -0.76 -7.97
C GLY A 32 -20.50 -0.06 -8.44
N CYS A 33 -20.99 -0.37 -9.64
CA CYS A 33 -22.17 0.30 -10.19
C CYS A 33 -23.44 0.05 -9.34
N ALA A 34 -24.25 1.09 -9.17
CA ALA A 34 -25.60 0.96 -8.65
C ALA A 34 -26.55 0.49 -9.76
N VAL A 35 -27.49 -0.39 -9.42
CA VAL A 35 -28.48 -0.93 -10.37
C VAL A 35 -29.82 -0.26 -10.11
N LEU A 36 -30.24 0.65 -11.00
CA LEU A 36 -31.56 1.32 -10.88
C LEU A 36 -32.70 0.39 -11.32
N ARG A 37 -32.43 -0.43 -12.33
CA ARG A 37 -33.32 -1.50 -12.84
C ARG A 37 -32.50 -2.44 -13.72
N ASP A 38 -33.09 -3.56 -14.13
CA ASP A 38 -32.43 -4.47 -15.06
C ASP A 38 -32.02 -3.72 -16.36
N GLY A 39 -30.75 -3.87 -16.72
CA GLY A 39 -30.12 -3.18 -17.84
C GLY A 39 -29.78 -1.69 -17.62
N VAL A 40 -29.95 -1.14 -16.41
CA VAL A 40 -29.66 0.29 -16.14
C VAL A 40 -28.73 0.43 -14.95
N TYR A 41 -27.52 0.90 -15.24
CA TYR A 41 -26.41 0.96 -14.30
C TYR A 41 -25.95 2.40 -14.11
N LEU A 42 -25.79 2.83 -12.86
CA LEU A 42 -25.43 4.20 -12.47
C LEU A 42 -24.04 4.20 -11.81
N LEU A 43 -23.22 5.20 -12.16
CA LEU A 43 -21.93 5.49 -11.54
C LEU A 43 -21.73 7.01 -11.41
N PRO A 44 -20.87 7.47 -10.49
CA PRO A 44 -20.40 8.86 -10.48
C PRO A 44 -19.74 9.21 -11.81
N ASN A 45 -19.88 10.44 -12.29
CA ASN A 45 -19.26 10.86 -13.53
C ASN A 45 -17.75 11.10 -13.33
N ARG A 46 -16.94 10.08 -13.63
CA ARG A 46 -15.48 10.14 -13.60
C ARG A 46 -14.89 9.63 -14.93
N PRO A 47 -13.73 10.16 -15.39
CA PRO A 47 -13.15 9.78 -16.69
C PRO A 47 -12.82 8.29 -16.84
N ASP A 48 -12.35 7.66 -15.78
CA ASP A 48 -12.04 6.23 -15.68
C ASP A 48 -13.28 5.34 -15.88
N PHE A 49 -14.42 5.74 -15.30
CA PHE A 49 -15.69 5.03 -15.51
C PHE A 49 -16.23 5.20 -16.92
N LEU A 50 -16.06 6.36 -17.55
CA LEU A 50 -16.50 6.56 -18.94
C LEU A 50 -15.79 5.60 -19.90
N LEU A 51 -14.46 5.45 -19.77
CA LEU A 51 -13.69 4.50 -20.56
C LEU A 51 -14.15 3.06 -20.32
N SER A 52 -14.37 2.69 -19.06
CA SER A 52 -14.83 1.34 -18.70
C SER A 52 -16.24 1.05 -19.23
N LEU A 53 -17.16 2.02 -19.13
CA LEU A 53 -18.51 1.89 -19.66
C LEU A 53 -18.52 1.83 -21.20
N GLN A 54 -17.62 2.55 -21.88
CA GLN A 54 -17.46 2.45 -23.33
C GLN A 54 -17.05 1.04 -23.74
N TYR A 55 -16.06 0.45 -23.07
CA TYR A 55 -15.67 -0.94 -23.29
C TYR A 55 -16.86 -1.91 -23.14
N TYR A 56 -17.65 -1.78 -22.07
CA TYR A 56 -18.83 -2.63 -21.88
C TYR A 56 -19.92 -2.35 -22.92
N SER A 57 -20.09 -1.11 -23.36
CA SER A 57 -21.03 -0.76 -24.43
C SER A 57 -20.66 -1.46 -25.75
N ASP A 58 -19.38 -1.49 -26.08
CA ASP A 58 -18.88 -2.16 -27.29
C ASP A 58 -19.06 -3.70 -27.20
N GLU A 59 -18.80 -4.29 -26.02
CA GLU A 59 -19.06 -5.72 -25.76
C GLU A 59 -20.56 -6.07 -25.88
N VAL A 60 -21.46 -5.21 -25.40
CA VAL A 60 -22.91 -5.38 -25.55
C VAL A 60 -23.30 -5.38 -27.04
N ALA A 61 -22.78 -4.41 -27.80
CA ALA A 61 -23.04 -4.28 -29.23
C ALA A 61 -22.50 -5.49 -30.02
N ALA A 62 -21.27 -5.94 -29.72
CA ALA A 62 -20.67 -7.13 -30.33
C ALA A 62 -21.48 -8.40 -30.04
N GLY A 63 -22.12 -8.47 -28.87
CA GLY A 63 -23.04 -9.55 -28.48
C GLY A 63 -24.41 -9.50 -29.17
N GLY A 64 -24.69 -8.50 -30.01
CA GLY A 64 -26.00 -8.29 -30.66
C GLY A 64 -27.02 -7.55 -29.80
N GLY A 65 -26.57 -6.90 -28.72
CA GLY A 65 -27.39 -6.05 -27.86
C GLY A 65 -27.34 -4.58 -28.26
N THR A 66 -27.98 -3.73 -27.46
CA THR A 66 -27.90 -2.27 -27.59
C THR A 66 -27.43 -1.66 -26.29
N ALA A 67 -26.57 -0.64 -26.36
CA ALA A 67 -26.06 0.08 -25.20
C ALA A 67 -26.00 1.58 -25.48
N HIS A 68 -26.35 2.38 -24.47
CA HIS A 68 -26.28 3.83 -24.51
C HIS A 68 -25.66 4.35 -23.22
N ILE A 69 -24.68 5.24 -23.36
CA ILE A 69 -24.06 5.95 -22.24
C ILE A 69 -24.60 7.37 -22.23
N LEU A 70 -25.12 7.80 -21.08
CA LEU A 70 -25.64 9.14 -20.90
C LEU A 70 -25.00 9.76 -19.66
N GLN A 71 -24.61 11.02 -19.75
CA GLN A 71 -24.28 11.83 -18.58
C GLN A 71 -25.55 12.54 -18.13
N ILE A 72 -25.90 12.42 -16.86
CA ILE A 72 -27.16 12.92 -16.29
C ILE A 72 -26.92 13.74 -15.02
N ASP A 73 -27.85 14.66 -14.77
CA ASP A 73 -28.03 15.35 -13.49
C ASP A 73 -29.20 14.72 -12.73
N GLY A 74 -29.20 14.85 -11.40
CA GLY A 74 -30.42 14.68 -10.62
C GLY A 74 -31.43 15.77 -10.97
N THR A 75 -32.71 15.45 -10.99
CA THR A 75 -33.78 16.43 -11.24
C THR A 75 -33.93 17.42 -10.09
N ASP A 76 -33.60 17.00 -8.87
CA ASP A 76 -33.63 17.78 -7.64
C ASP A 76 -32.63 17.21 -6.61
N GLU A 77 -32.48 17.92 -5.48
CA GLU A 77 -31.59 17.51 -4.38
C GLU A 77 -32.00 16.18 -3.73
N ILE A 78 -33.30 15.82 -3.77
CA ILE A 78 -33.81 14.57 -3.18
C ILE A 78 -33.34 13.39 -4.03
N GLN A 79 -33.43 13.50 -5.36
CA GLN A 79 -32.95 12.49 -6.28
C GLN A 79 -31.42 12.37 -6.22
N GLN A 80 -30.71 13.49 -6.09
CA GLN A 80 -29.25 13.48 -5.93
C GLN A 80 -28.83 12.66 -4.69
N LYS A 81 -29.45 12.93 -3.54
CA LYS A 81 -29.22 12.17 -2.30
C LYS A 81 -29.63 10.70 -2.42
N THR A 82 -30.70 10.42 -3.17
CA THR A 82 -31.14 9.05 -3.45
C THR A 82 -30.06 8.30 -4.22
N PHE A 83 -29.47 8.90 -5.25
CA PHE A 83 -28.38 8.29 -6.00
C PHE A 83 -27.13 8.09 -5.16
N GLU A 84 -26.73 9.08 -4.36
CA GLU A 84 -25.61 8.95 -3.41
C GLU A 84 -25.82 7.79 -2.43
N SER A 85 -27.04 7.63 -1.89
CA SER A 85 -27.35 6.54 -0.95
C SER A 85 -27.21 5.13 -1.52
N LEU A 86 -27.27 4.97 -2.86
CA LEU A 86 -27.04 3.66 -3.51
C LEU A 86 -25.58 3.20 -3.40
N PHE A 87 -24.67 4.11 -3.08
CA PHE A 87 -23.25 3.86 -2.90
C PHE A 87 -22.85 3.90 -1.42
N ASP A 88 -23.80 3.93 -0.49
CA ASP A 88 -23.50 3.83 0.94
C ASP A 88 -22.90 2.47 1.27
N ARG A 89 -21.70 2.48 1.86
CA ARG A 89 -20.94 1.31 2.30
C ARG A 89 -20.85 1.21 3.83
N SER A 90 -21.62 2.00 4.56
CA SER A 90 -21.59 2.02 6.04
C SER A 90 -21.83 0.64 6.65
N ALA A 91 -22.72 -0.16 6.07
CA ALA A 91 -22.96 -1.54 6.51
C ALA A 91 -21.78 -2.48 6.24
N ASP A 92 -21.09 -2.30 5.11
CA ASP A 92 -19.91 -3.10 4.76
C ASP A 92 -18.73 -2.78 5.69
N TYR A 93 -18.50 -1.50 5.98
CA TYR A 93 -17.51 -1.08 6.98
C TYR A 93 -17.87 -1.55 8.40
N ALA A 94 -19.15 -1.56 8.77
CA ALA A 94 -19.60 -2.12 10.06
C ALA A 94 -19.28 -3.62 10.17
N ASN A 95 -19.44 -4.38 9.08
CA ASN A 95 -19.05 -5.79 9.03
C ASN A 95 -17.52 -5.95 9.17
N LEU A 96 -16.74 -5.11 8.49
CA LEU A 96 -15.28 -5.12 8.62
C LEU A 96 -14.83 -4.81 10.05
N LEU A 97 -15.42 -3.78 10.69
CA LEU A 97 -15.19 -3.46 12.09
C LEU A 97 -15.53 -4.62 13.02
N SER A 98 -16.64 -5.33 12.75
CA SER A 98 -16.97 -6.54 13.51
C SER A 98 -15.94 -7.64 13.33
N ASN A 99 -15.39 -7.82 12.13
CA ASN A 99 -14.34 -8.80 11.87
C ASN A 99 -13.03 -8.42 12.56
N ILE A 100 -12.67 -7.13 12.57
CA ILE A 100 -11.51 -6.60 13.33
C ILE A 100 -11.70 -6.87 14.83
N GLY A 101 -12.90 -6.62 15.37
CA GLY A 101 -13.21 -6.87 16.78
C GLY A 101 -13.23 -8.36 17.17
N GLN A 102 -13.42 -9.26 16.21
CA GLN A 102 -13.35 -10.72 16.41
C GLN A 102 -11.94 -11.29 16.16
N PHE A 103 -10.95 -10.45 15.92
CA PHE A 103 -9.59 -10.89 15.67
C PHE A 103 -8.99 -11.60 16.90
N ASP A 104 -8.49 -12.82 16.68
CA ASP A 104 -7.88 -13.65 17.71
C ASP A 104 -6.42 -13.20 17.96
N HIS A 105 -6.26 -12.21 18.83
CA HIS A 105 -4.98 -11.60 19.18
C HIS A 105 -4.06 -12.53 19.99
N ASP A 106 -4.61 -13.54 20.67
CA ASP A 106 -3.87 -14.48 21.52
C ASP A 106 -3.31 -15.69 20.75
N HIS A 107 -3.50 -15.71 19.43
CA HIS A 107 -3.09 -16.85 18.62
C HIS A 107 -1.55 -16.98 18.58
N GLN A 108 -1.02 -18.09 19.12
CA GLN A 108 0.44 -18.30 19.24
C GLN A 108 1.18 -18.47 17.88
N ASP A 109 0.45 -18.82 16.81
CA ASP A 109 0.99 -18.92 15.45
C ASP A 109 1.01 -17.55 14.74
N THR A 110 2.19 -16.91 14.73
CA THR A 110 2.44 -15.62 14.05
C THR A 110 2.14 -15.67 12.56
N GLY A 111 2.31 -16.82 11.90
CA GLY A 111 1.99 -16.99 10.48
C GLY A 111 0.50 -16.94 10.19
N LYS A 112 -0.35 -17.40 11.11
CA LYS A 112 -1.82 -17.27 11.00
C LYS A 112 -2.29 -15.86 11.31
N LEU A 113 -1.72 -15.23 12.34
CA LEU A 113 -1.98 -13.83 12.68
C LEU A 113 -1.72 -12.92 11.46
N GLN A 114 -0.54 -13.06 10.82
CA GLN A 114 -0.20 -12.29 9.63
C GLN A 114 -1.18 -12.53 8.47
N LYS A 115 -1.58 -13.80 8.23
CA LYS A 115 -2.55 -14.12 7.17
C LYS A 115 -3.92 -13.52 7.42
N GLN A 116 -4.40 -13.52 8.66
CA GLN A 116 -5.67 -12.90 9.03
C GLN A 116 -5.60 -11.38 8.90
N LEU A 117 -4.50 -10.76 9.36
CA LEU A 117 -4.27 -9.32 9.22
C LEU A 117 -4.24 -8.90 7.75
N ASN A 118 -3.48 -9.61 6.91
CA ASN A 118 -3.41 -9.35 5.47
C ASN A 118 -4.77 -9.54 4.78
N ARG A 119 -5.64 -10.42 5.29
CA ARG A 119 -7.01 -10.56 4.80
C ARG A 119 -7.85 -9.33 5.13
N LEU A 120 -7.78 -8.84 6.38
CA LEU A 120 -8.50 -7.62 6.79
C LEU A 120 -8.03 -6.39 5.99
N ARG A 121 -6.72 -6.25 5.76
CA ARG A 121 -6.14 -5.22 4.88
C ARG A 121 -6.75 -5.26 3.48
N LYS A 122 -6.75 -6.44 2.84
CA LYS A 122 -7.32 -6.62 1.50
C LYS A 122 -8.82 -6.35 1.46
N ASP A 123 -9.55 -6.79 2.48
CA ASP A 123 -11.00 -6.55 2.58
C ASP A 123 -11.27 -5.03 2.71
N PHE A 124 -10.47 -4.30 3.50
CA PHE A 124 -10.54 -2.84 3.60
C PHE A 124 -10.22 -2.13 2.27
N GLU A 125 -9.10 -2.48 1.62
CA GLU A 125 -8.71 -1.92 0.32
C GLU A 125 -9.78 -2.15 -0.75
N ALA A 126 -10.36 -3.34 -0.79
CA ALA A 126 -11.45 -3.67 -1.69
C ALA A 126 -12.66 -2.76 -1.46
N LEU A 127 -13.05 -2.53 -0.19
CA LEU A 127 -14.14 -1.61 0.14
C LEU A 127 -13.82 -0.17 -0.27
N VAL A 128 -12.62 0.31 0.04
CA VAL A 128 -12.16 1.67 -0.33
C VAL A 128 -12.18 1.88 -1.84
N SER A 129 -11.80 0.87 -2.63
CA SER A 129 -11.82 0.97 -4.10
C SER A 129 -13.23 1.15 -4.69
N LEU A 130 -14.26 0.71 -3.95
CA LEU A 130 -15.67 0.76 -4.35
C LEU A 130 -16.45 1.85 -3.61
N ASP A 131 -15.77 2.65 -2.78
CA ASP A 131 -16.35 3.74 -2.00
C ASP A 131 -16.09 5.07 -2.69
N PHE A 132 -17.13 5.61 -3.32
CA PHE A 132 -17.03 6.86 -4.06
C PHE A 132 -17.28 8.10 -3.20
N PHE A 133 -17.83 7.92 -2.00
CA PHE A 133 -18.28 8.98 -1.10
C PHE A 133 -17.82 8.65 0.32
N PRO A 134 -16.52 8.79 0.61
CA PRO A 134 -15.96 8.42 1.90
C PRO A 134 -16.58 9.24 3.03
N GLY A 135 -16.78 8.60 4.18
CA GLY A 135 -17.33 9.22 5.37
C GLY A 135 -16.84 8.56 6.65
N ALA A 136 -17.46 8.93 7.78
CA ALA A 136 -16.98 8.53 9.12
C ALA A 136 -16.86 7.00 9.32
N ALA A 137 -17.68 6.19 8.67
CA ALA A 137 -17.58 4.73 8.76
C ALA A 137 -16.25 4.18 8.19
N ARG A 138 -15.77 4.76 7.08
CA ARG A 138 -14.46 4.43 6.50
C ARG A 138 -13.33 4.83 7.46
N ASP A 139 -13.40 6.04 8.01
CA ASP A 139 -12.36 6.55 8.91
C ASP A 139 -12.26 5.71 10.19
N GLN A 140 -13.40 5.29 10.74
CA GLN A 140 -13.46 4.38 11.88
C GLN A 140 -12.83 3.02 11.56
N ALA A 141 -13.15 2.44 10.41
CA ALA A 141 -12.56 1.16 9.97
C ALA A 141 -11.05 1.27 9.75
N ALA A 142 -10.57 2.36 9.14
CA ALA A 142 -9.14 2.64 8.98
C ALA A 142 -8.43 2.74 10.34
N SER A 143 -8.97 3.52 11.27
CA SER A 143 -8.36 3.68 12.60
C SER A 143 -8.36 2.38 13.41
N ALA A 144 -9.41 1.58 13.33
CA ALA A 144 -9.47 0.28 14.00
C ALA A 144 -8.45 -0.72 13.41
N LEU A 145 -8.27 -0.71 12.10
CA LEU A 145 -7.27 -1.55 11.43
C LEU A 145 -5.85 -1.12 11.82
N GLU A 146 -5.55 0.18 11.79
CA GLU A 146 -4.27 0.74 12.23
C GLU A 146 -3.95 0.39 13.69
N GLN A 147 -4.93 0.49 14.59
CA GLN A 147 -4.77 0.09 15.99
C GLN A 147 -4.46 -1.40 16.15
N LEU A 148 -5.10 -2.27 15.36
CA LEU A 148 -4.84 -3.70 15.37
C LEU A 148 -3.42 -3.99 14.87
N GLU A 149 -3.01 -3.35 13.77
CA GLU A 149 -1.66 -3.47 13.22
C GLU A 149 -0.60 -3.06 14.24
N TYR A 150 -0.80 -1.93 14.90
CA TYR A 150 0.07 -1.44 15.96
C TYR A 150 0.18 -2.44 17.13
N MET A 151 -0.94 -3.02 17.57
CA MET A 151 -0.96 -3.99 18.67
C MET A 151 -0.19 -5.28 18.33
N LEU A 152 -0.25 -5.71 17.07
CA LEU A 152 0.37 -6.97 16.63
C LEU A 152 1.81 -6.80 16.19
N HIS A 153 2.27 -5.57 15.95
CA HIS A 153 3.61 -5.28 15.44
C HIS A 153 4.70 -6.01 16.22
N ASP A 154 4.73 -5.87 17.56
CA ASP A 154 5.71 -6.55 18.43
C ASP A 154 5.68 -8.09 18.34
N THR A 155 4.50 -8.67 18.07
CA THR A 155 4.31 -10.13 18.04
C THR A 155 4.65 -10.72 16.67
N LEU A 156 4.31 -10.00 15.59
CA LEU A 156 4.56 -10.40 14.21
C LEU A 156 5.99 -10.10 13.76
N CYS A 157 6.62 -9.12 14.41
CA CYS A 157 7.97 -8.66 14.13
C CYS A 157 8.84 -8.65 15.40
N PRO A 158 9.06 -9.80 16.07
CA PRO A 158 9.87 -9.86 17.29
C PRO A 158 11.35 -9.45 17.04
N ASP A 159 11.79 -9.53 15.78
CA ASP A 159 13.11 -9.13 15.32
C ASP A 159 13.13 -7.74 14.66
N GLU A 160 12.10 -6.91 14.82
CA GLU A 160 12.19 -5.48 14.45
C GLU A 160 12.59 -4.66 15.67
N PRO A 161 13.42 -3.62 15.48
CA PRO A 161 13.84 -2.78 16.59
C PRO A 161 12.66 -2.03 17.19
N ARG A 162 12.67 -1.85 18.51
CA ARG A 162 11.74 -0.93 19.16
C ARG A 162 12.19 0.51 18.92
N ALA A 163 11.23 1.40 18.67
CA ALA A 163 11.50 2.82 18.55
C ALA A 163 12.17 3.38 19.81
N ALA A 164 13.41 3.85 19.65
CA ALA A 164 14.15 4.50 20.71
C ALA A 164 13.69 5.96 20.85
N GLN A 165 13.38 6.39 22.06
CA GLN A 165 12.97 7.77 22.32
C GLN A 165 14.22 8.67 22.49
N ARG A 166 14.71 9.25 21.39
CA ARG A 166 15.90 10.12 21.37
C ARG A 166 15.84 11.10 20.20
N SER A 167 16.57 12.22 20.28
CA SER A 167 16.67 13.13 19.13
C SER A 167 17.59 12.60 18.04
N ILE A 168 17.18 12.78 16.78
CA ILE A 168 18.02 12.47 15.61
C ILE A 168 19.09 13.55 15.48
N LYS A 169 20.36 13.14 15.46
CA LYS A 169 21.50 14.04 15.28
C LYS A 169 21.84 14.18 13.81
N LEU A 170 22.16 15.40 13.37
CA LEU A 170 22.75 15.63 12.06
C LEU A 170 24.23 15.22 12.09
N LEU A 171 24.65 14.40 11.14
CA LEU A 171 25.97 13.80 11.01
C LEU A 171 26.62 14.25 9.70
N ASN A 172 27.95 14.33 9.68
CA ASN A 172 28.69 14.60 8.47
C ASN A 172 28.94 13.28 7.72
N ARG A 173 28.57 13.24 6.44
CA ARG A 173 28.77 12.08 5.56
C ARG A 173 30.24 11.67 5.44
N ASP A 174 31.15 12.65 5.44
CA ASP A 174 32.59 12.40 5.22
C ASP A 174 33.21 11.53 6.33
N ASP A 175 32.62 11.54 7.53
CA ASP A 175 33.09 10.75 8.67
C ASP A 175 32.70 9.26 8.56
N TYR A 176 31.88 8.91 7.57
CA TYR A 176 31.24 7.60 7.42
C TYR A 176 31.64 6.86 6.14
N GLN A 177 32.71 7.27 5.44
CA GLN A 177 33.18 6.55 4.25
C GLN A 177 33.95 5.26 4.59
N GLY A 178 33.76 4.23 3.78
CA GLY A 178 34.50 2.96 3.85
C GLY A 178 34.23 2.15 5.11
N ARG A 179 33.08 2.37 5.75
CA ARG A 179 32.73 1.73 7.02
C ARG A 179 32.15 0.34 6.79
N THR A 180 32.26 -0.47 7.84
CA THR A 180 31.52 -1.72 7.95
C THR A 180 30.18 -1.42 8.64
N TRP A 181 29.08 -1.83 8.02
CA TRP A 181 27.72 -1.69 8.51
C TRP A 181 27.14 -3.07 8.80
N ALA A 182 26.42 -3.22 9.90
CA ALA A 182 25.89 -4.52 10.31
C ALA A 182 24.39 -4.46 10.56
N SER A 183 23.65 -5.49 10.16
CA SER A 183 22.22 -5.64 10.44
C SER A 183 21.85 -7.12 10.49
N ARG A 184 20.61 -7.45 10.88
CA ARG A 184 20.17 -8.85 11.01
C ARG A 184 20.11 -9.53 9.64
N HIS A 185 20.46 -10.81 9.60
CA HIS A 185 20.36 -11.65 8.40
C HIS A 185 18.90 -11.80 7.93
N ARG A 186 18.70 -12.24 6.69
CA ARG A 186 17.39 -12.31 6.02
C ARG A 186 16.65 -10.95 6.01
N PRO A 187 17.29 -9.87 5.53
CA PRO A 187 16.79 -8.52 5.66
C PRO A 187 15.38 -8.36 5.07
N LYS A 188 14.57 -7.56 5.77
CA LYS A 188 13.24 -7.11 5.32
C LYS A 188 13.37 -5.77 4.60
N ILE A 189 12.23 -5.16 4.25
CA ILE A 189 12.17 -3.95 3.44
C ILE A 189 13.00 -2.78 4.02
N ASP A 190 12.86 -2.45 5.30
CA ASP A 190 13.59 -1.31 5.90
C ASP A 190 15.11 -1.56 5.91
N ARG A 191 15.56 -2.78 6.20
CA ARG A 191 16.99 -3.16 6.13
C ARG A 191 17.55 -3.03 4.72
N LEU A 192 16.82 -3.54 3.73
CA LEU A 192 17.25 -3.47 2.32
C LEU A 192 17.28 -2.01 1.82
N ALA A 193 16.25 -1.23 2.13
CA ALA A 193 16.18 0.18 1.75
C ALA A 193 17.25 1.01 2.46
N SER A 194 17.49 0.74 3.76
CA SER A 194 18.55 1.38 4.55
C SER A 194 19.93 1.07 4.00
N ALA A 195 20.20 -0.20 3.65
CA ALA A 195 21.48 -0.59 3.05
C ALA A 195 21.70 0.07 1.67
N TRP A 196 20.65 0.12 0.83
CA TRP A 196 20.68 0.85 -0.44
C TRP A 196 20.97 2.35 -0.23
N LEU A 197 20.25 3.01 0.72
CA LEU A 197 20.45 4.42 1.06
C LEU A 197 21.87 4.68 1.53
N ILE A 198 22.40 3.79 2.38
CA ILE A 198 23.77 3.85 2.87
C ILE A 198 24.72 3.81 1.68
N ARG A 199 24.65 2.79 0.83
CA ARG A 199 25.60 2.61 -0.29
C ARG A 199 25.55 3.73 -1.34
N HIS A 200 24.40 4.35 -1.56
CA HIS A 200 24.23 5.34 -2.64
C HIS A 200 24.39 6.79 -2.18
N PHE A 201 24.03 7.12 -0.94
CA PHE A 201 23.93 8.50 -0.47
C PHE A 201 24.76 8.82 0.76
N ILE A 202 25.23 7.81 1.50
CA ILE A 202 25.95 8.01 2.76
C ILE A 202 27.39 7.51 2.63
N ASP A 203 27.62 6.23 2.39
CA ASP A 203 28.92 5.58 2.34
C ASP A 203 29.05 4.78 1.04
N ASN A 204 29.73 5.35 0.04
CA ASN A 204 29.86 4.71 -1.28
C ASN A 204 30.79 3.48 -1.27
N GLU A 205 31.53 3.27 -0.18
CA GLU A 205 32.46 2.15 0.01
C GLU A 205 32.00 1.21 1.14
N ALA A 206 30.70 1.30 1.48
CA ALA A 206 30.09 0.52 2.56
C ALA A 206 30.23 -0.99 2.35
N ARG A 207 30.61 -1.69 3.42
CA ARG A 207 30.60 -3.16 3.49
C ARG A 207 29.54 -3.60 4.49
N PHE A 208 28.74 -4.60 4.13
CA PHE A 208 27.67 -5.09 4.98
C PHE A 208 28.04 -6.41 5.64
N ILE A 209 27.58 -6.59 6.88
CA ILE A 209 27.63 -7.85 7.62
C ILE A 209 26.21 -8.18 8.05
N TRP A 210 25.75 -9.37 7.67
CA TRP A 210 24.42 -9.88 8.01
C TRP A 210 24.52 -10.85 9.19
N LEU A 211 24.03 -10.40 10.35
CA LEU A 211 24.19 -11.08 11.63
C LEU A 211 23.06 -12.07 11.87
N ALA A 212 23.41 -13.34 12.08
CA ALA A 212 22.47 -14.32 12.63
C ALA A 212 22.15 -14.04 14.11
N ASN A 213 23.11 -13.44 14.83
CA ASN A 213 22.97 -13.04 16.23
C ASN A 213 23.56 -11.63 16.41
N ILE A 214 22.73 -10.68 16.87
CA ILE A 214 23.16 -9.28 17.06
C ILE A 214 24.28 -9.13 18.10
N ALA A 215 24.43 -10.08 19.03
CA ALA A 215 25.52 -10.08 20.01
C ALA A 215 26.90 -10.31 19.37
N GLU A 216 26.93 -10.78 18.12
CA GLU A 216 28.16 -11.00 17.34
C GLU A 216 28.53 -9.77 16.50
N CYS A 217 27.80 -8.65 16.63
CA CYS A 217 28.13 -7.40 15.94
C CYS A 217 29.54 -6.94 16.32
N PRO A 218 30.46 -6.75 15.36
CA PRO A 218 31.79 -6.21 15.64
C PRO A 218 31.71 -4.81 16.27
N ALA A 219 32.61 -4.52 17.21
CA ALA A 219 32.59 -3.26 17.95
C ALA A 219 32.89 -2.02 17.08
N ASP A 220 33.56 -2.22 15.94
CA ASP A 220 33.90 -1.19 14.96
C ASP A 220 32.88 -1.07 13.81
N ALA A 221 31.93 -2.00 13.73
CA ALA A 221 30.83 -1.96 12.77
C ALA A 221 29.72 -1.01 13.22
N LEU A 222 29.12 -0.31 12.26
CA LEU A 222 27.95 0.54 12.47
C LEU A 222 26.68 -0.31 12.35
N GLY A 223 26.12 -0.67 13.49
CA GLY A 223 24.83 -1.38 13.54
C GLY A 223 23.69 -0.52 13.00
N PHE A 224 22.80 -1.12 12.21
CA PHE A 224 21.53 -0.52 11.82
C PHE A 224 20.34 -1.50 11.87
N ASP A 225 19.16 -0.98 12.19
CA ASP A 225 17.87 -1.70 12.21
C ASP A 225 17.81 -2.92 13.15
N PHE A 226 18.34 -2.73 14.36
CA PHE A 226 18.14 -3.62 15.49
C PHE A 226 18.27 -2.88 16.83
N ASP A 227 17.85 -3.52 17.92
CA ASP A 227 17.89 -2.92 19.24
C ASP A 227 19.33 -2.66 19.69
N GLY A 228 19.63 -1.42 20.09
CA GLY A 228 20.97 -1.00 20.48
C GLY A 228 21.90 -0.65 19.32
N ALA A 229 21.43 -0.74 18.07
CA ALA A 229 22.15 -0.28 16.89
C ALA A 229 22.43 1.24 16.92
N ALA A 230 23.47 1.68 16.19
CA ALA A 230 23.76 3.10 16.03
C ALA A 230 22.59 3.82 15.36
N PHE A 231 22.04 3.20 14.31
CA PHE A 231 20.84 3.66 13.59
C PHE A 231 19.70 2.66 13.80
N THR A 232 18.57 3.12 14.27
CA THR A 232 17.42 2.26 14.59
C THR A 232 16.18 3.12 14.56
N HIS A 233 15.00 2.53 14.74
CA HIS A 233 13.74 3.28 14.79
C HIS A 233 13.80 4.35 15.88
N ILE A 234 13.32 5.55 15.58
CA ILE A 234 13.28 6.67 16.54
C ILE A 234 11.92 7.35 16.44
N ASP A 235 11.22 7.42 17.57
CA ASP A 235 9.83 7.87 17.64
C ASP A 235 8.96 7.16 16.59
N ALA A 236 8.34 7.90 15.66
CA ALA A 236 7.54 7.33 14.57
C ALA A 236 8.35 7.08 13.28
N LYS A 237 9.69 7.17 13.30
CA LYS A 237 10.52 7.00 12.10
C LYS A 237 11.18 5.63 12.06
N VAL A 238 11.06 4.95 10.93
CA VAL A 238 11.78 3.70 10.64
C VAL A 238 13.27 3.96 10.41
N THR A 239 14.12 2.93 10.37
CA THR A 239 15.58 3.09 10.27
C THR A 239 15.98 3.88 9.03
N TYR A 240 15.34 3.63 7.88
CA TYR A 240 15.57 4.37 6.64
C TYR A 240 15.35 5.89 6.82
N GLU A 241 14.24 6.29 7.46
CA GLU A 241 13.90 7.69 7.70
C GLU A 241 14.86 8.33 8.72
N VAL A 242 15.31 7.55 9.71
CA VAL A 242 16.32 7.98 10.67
C VAL A 242 17.66 8.23 9.99
N LEU A 243 18.11 7.35 9.09
CA LEU A 243 19.31 7.56 8.29
C LEU A 243 19.16 8.80 7.40
N GLN A 244 18.02 8.93 6.71
CA GLN A 244 17.74 10.08 5.85
C GLN A 244 17.81 11.41 6.62
N ALA A 245 17.21 11.46 7.81
CA ALA A 245 17.27 12.64 8.68
C ALA A 245 18.68 12.88 9.25
N SER A 246 19.37 11.81 9.65
CA SER A 246 20.71 11.90 10.25
C SER A 246 21.74 12.47 9.29
N PHE A 247 21.63 12.20 7.98
CA PHE A 247 22.58 12.67 6.97
C PHE A 247 22.06 13.85 6.13
N GLY A 248 20.99 14.53 6.58
CA GLY A 248 20.49 15.74 5.92
C GLY A 248 19.84 15.50 4.56
N LEU A 249 19.34 14.29 4.31
CA LEU A 249 18.76 13.86 3.03
C LEU A 249 17.24 14.07 2.95
N ALA A 250 16.63 14.63 3.99
CA ALA A 250 15.17 14.83 4.12
C ALA A 250 14.56 15.77 3.04
N GLN A 251 15.38 16.56 2.34
CA GLN A 251 14.91 17.46 1.28
C GLN A 251 14.81 16.78 -0.09
N ASN A 252 15.29 15.54 -0.24
CA ASN A 252 15.24 14.84 -1.51
C ASN A 252 13.85 14.20 -1.74
N ALA A 253 13.12 14.68 -2.74
CA ALA A 253 11.76 14.22 -3.03
C ALA A 253 11.69 12.73 -3.41
N GLY A 254 12.68 12.23 -4.15
CA GLY A 254 12.79 10.82 -4.52
C GLY A 254 12.97 9.93 -3.28
N LEU A 255 13.89 10.31 -2.39
CA LEU A 255 14.12 9.59 -1.14
C LEU A 255 12.91 9.65 -0.20
N ASN A 256 12.18 10.76 -0.16
CA ASN A 256 10.96 10.91 0.63
C ASN A 256 9.85 9.96 0.16
N ARG A 257 9.67 9.80 -1.16
CA ARG A 257 8.70 8.85 -1.71
C ARG A 257 9.05 7.40 -1.39
N ILE A 258 10.33 7.04 -1.51
CA ILE A 258 10.80 5.71 -1.06
C ILE A 258 10.55 5.55 0.45
N GLY A 259 10.87 6.57 1.25
CA GLY A 259 10.66 6.56 2.70
C GLY A 259 9.21 6.30 3.08
N ALA A 260 8.24 6.93 2.40
CA ALA A 260 6.81 6.67 2.63
C ALA A 260 6.41 5.22 2.33
N ILE A 261 6.96 4.61 1.28
CA ILE A 261 6.73 3.20 0.95
C ILE A 261 7.33 2.29 2.01
N VAL A 262 8.59 2.53 2.38
CA VAL A 262 9.30 1.73 3.39
C VAL A 262 8.59 1.82 4.74
N HIS A 263 8.23 3.03 5.17
CA HIS A 263 7.47 3.26 6.41
C HIS A 263 6.16 2.46 6.42
N TYR A 264 5.36 2.58 5.36
CA TYR A 264 4.10 1.85 5.27
C TYR A 264 4.29 0.33 5.30
N LEU A 265 5.33 -0.19 4.64
CA LEU A 265 5.60 -1.62 4.59
C LEU A 265 6.22 -2.18 5.88
N ASP A 266 6.90 -1.35 6.67
CA ASP A 266 7.60 -1.77 7.89
C ASP A 266 6.72 -1.61 9.14
N VAL A 267 6.09 -0.44 9.31
CA VAL A 267 5.30 -0.11 10.52
C VAL A 267 3.83 0.22 10.24
N GLY A 268 3.40 0.27 8.97
CA GLY A 268 2.01 0.57 8.58
C GLY A 268 1.73 2.07 8.42
N GLY A 269 0.46 2.46 8.53
CA GLY A 269 0.01 3.87 8.41
C GLY A 269 -0.65 4.19 7.07
N ILE A 270 -0.31 5.35 6.47
CA ILE A 270 -0.96 5.82 5.24
C ILE A 270 -0.52 4.95 4.05
N ALA A 271 -1.47 4.23 3.47
CA ALA A 271 -1.22 3.38 2.31
C ALA A 271 -0.72 4.18 1.09
N VAL A 272 0.28 3.62 0.40
CA VAL A 272 0.82 4.17 -0.84
C VAL A 272 0.60 3.19 -2.01
N PRO A 273 0.23 3.66 -3.22
CA PRO A 273 -0.13 2.78 -4.34
C PRO A 273 0.94 1.76 -4.72
N GLU A 274 2.21 2.11 -4.56
CA GLU A 274 3.36 1.28 -4.96
C GLU A 274 3.68 0.16 -3.96
N ALA A 275 3.16 0.23 -2.72
CA ALA A 275 3.54 -0.65 -1.62
C ALA A 275 3.27 -2.12 -1.90
N ALA A 276 2.05 -2.48 -2.30
CA ALA A 276 1.66 -3.87 -2.52
C ALA A 276 2.52 -4.57 -3.59
N GLY A 277 2.91 -3.82 -4.63
CA GLY A 277 3.78 -4.32 -5.69
C GLY A 277 5.21 -4.57 -5.18
N LEU A 278 5.77 -3.60 -4.44
CA LEU A 278 7.11 -3.74 -3.88
C LEU A 278 7.18 -4.85 -2.81
N GLU A 279 6.17 -4.98 -1.96
CA GLU A 279 6.07 -6.05 -0.97
C GLU A 279 6.11 -7.43 -1.65
N ALA A 280 5.31 -7.64 -2.70
CA ALA A 280 5.27 -8.88 -3.44
C ALA A 280 6.63 -9.20 -4.11
N LEU A 281 7.29 -8.20 -4.68
CA LEU A 281 8.62 -8.34 -5.27
C LEU A 281 9.64 -8.77 -4.21
N ILE A 282 9.77 -8.03 -3.11
CA ILE A 282 10.73 -8.32 -2.04
C ILE A 282 10.46 -9.68 -1.40
N ALA A 283 9.19 -10.04 -1.19
CA ALA A 283 8.80 -11.36 -0.69
C ALA A 283 9.23 -12.49 -1.63
N GLY A 284 9.11 -12.29 -2.95
CA GLY A 284 9.62 -13.21 -3.96
C GLY A 284 11.14 -13.31 -3.94
N MET A 285 11.83 -12.16 -3.87
CA MET A 285 13.29 -12.11 -3.85
C MET A 285 13.88 -12.84 -2.64
N ARG A 286 13.33 -12.63 -1.44
CA ARG A 286 13.77 -13.34 -0.23
C ARG A 286 13.62 -14.86 -0.30
N GLN A 287 12.75 -15.37 -1.18
CA GLN A 287 12.61 -16.80 -1.47
C GLN A 287 13.59 -17.29 -2.53
N THR A 288 13.94 -16.45 -3.49
CA THR A 288 14.86 -16.77 -4.59
C THR A 288 16.33 -16.70 -4.17
N TRP A 289 16.72 -15.67 -3.42
CA TRP A 289 18.10 -15.46 -2.99
C TRP A 289 18.27 -15.85 -1.52
N SER A 290 19.11 -16.86 -1.28
CA SER A 290 19.43 -17.34 0.08
C SER A 290 20.60 -16.61 0.72
N ASP A 291 21.47 -16.03 -0.10
CA ASP A 291 22.57 -15.16 0.33
C ASP A 291 22.07 -13.71 0.42
N ASP A 292 22.39 -13.04 1.53
CA ASP A 292 21.85 -11.71 1.84
C ASP A 292 22.56 -10.59 1.05
N ASP A 293 23.82 -10.78 0.63
CA ASP A 293 24.52 -9.82 -0.23
C ASP A 293 24.01 -9.90 -1.68
N ASP A 294 23.74 -11.11 -2.17
CA ASP A 294 23.07 -11.29 -3.47
C ASP A 294 21.65 -10.70 -3.45
N LEU A 295 20.89 -10.92 -2.37
CA LEU A 295 19.57 -10.33 -2.18
C LEU A 295 19.64 -8.79 -2.20
N LEU A 296 20.59 -8.20 -1.47
CA LEU A 296 20.80 -6.75 -1.46
C LEU A 296 21.14 -6.24 -2.86
N SER A 297 22.09 -6.87 -3.54
CA SER A 297 22.51 -6.48 -4.90
C SER A 297 21.33 -6.44 -5.90
N GLU A 298 20.41 -7.39 -5.81
CA GLU A 298 19.19 -7.37 -6.63
C GLU A 298 18.17 -6.32 -6.15
N ALA A 299 18.01 -6.13 -4.84
CA ALA A 299 17.08 -5.15 -4.28
C ALA A 299 17.49 -3.71 -4.62
N GLU A 300 18.79 -3.43 -4.65
CA GLU A 300 19.32 -2.11 -5.01
C GLU A 300 18.88 -1.67 -6.40
N LYS A 301 18.85 -2.58 -7.39
CA LYS A 301 18.38 -2.26 -8.75
C LYS A 301 16.93 -1.81 -8.76
N ILE A 302 16.10 -2.35 -7.87
CA ILE A 302 14.69 -1.97 -7.73
C ILE A 302 14.60 -0.58 -7.09
N PHE A 303 15.34 -0.34 -6.01
CA PHE A 303 15.36 0.98 -5.36
C PHE A 303 15.93 2.07 -6.28
N ASP A 304 16.94 1.76 -7.10
CA ASP A 304 17.43 2.66 -8.14
C ASP A 304 16.34 3.02 -9.14
N ALA A 305 15.57 2.05 -9.63
CA ALA A 305 14.46 2.29 -10.55
C ALA A 305 13.37 3.16 -9.92
N PHE A 306 12.99 2.89 -8.66
CA PHE A 306 12.06 3.73 -7.91
C PHE A 306 12.60 5.13 -7.70
N TYR A 307 13.86 5.25 -7.32
CA TYR A 307 14.50 6.54 -7.10
C TYR A 307 14.51 7.39 -8.38
N GLN A 308 14.85 6.80 -9.53
CA GLN A 308 14.80 7.50 -10.81
C GLN A 308 13.37 7.91 -11.18
N ALA A 309 12.40 7.02 -11.01
CA ALA A 309 10.99 7.33 -11.28
C ALA A 309 10.47 8.49 -10.42
N PHE A 310 10.83 8.52 -9.15
CA PHE A 310 10.36 9.55 -8.22
C PHE A 310 11.15 10.85 -8.28
N SER A 311 12.43 10.81 -8.65
CA SER A 311 13.27 11.99 -8.83
C SER A 311 13.02 12.71 -10.16
N GLY A 312 12.47 12.02 -11.15
CA GLY A 312 12.12 12.59 -12.46
C GLY A 312 10.76 13.29 -12.53
N THR A 313 9.98 13.30 -11.43
CA THR A 313 8.67 13.96 -11.40
C THR A 313 8.79 15.43 -10.95
N ASP A 314 9.56 16.22 -11.69
CA ASP A 314 9.47 17.69 -11.73
C ASP A 314 9.27 18.10 -13.20
N ALA A 315 8.04 17.93 -13.70
CA ALA A 315 7.52 18.53 -14.94
C ALA A 315 5.99 18.70 -14.86
#